data_AF-A0A662GRS2-F1
#
_entry.id   AF-A0A662GRS2-F1
#
_cell.length_a   1.000
_cell.length_b   1.000
_cell.length_c   1.000
_cell.angle_alpha   90.00
_cell.angle_beta   90.00
_cell.angle_gamma   90.00
#
_symmetry.space_group_name_H-M   'P 1'
#
loop_
_entity.id
_entity.type
_entity.pdbx_description
1 polymer ?
#
loop_
_entity_poly.entity_id
_entity_poly.type
_entity_poly.pdbx_seq_one_letter_code
_entity_poly.pdbx_strand_id
1 'polypeptide(L)'
;LNIGTIPDEVAIKVFTVDGKYVGNIEEEFLERLVRGDRFVLGGKVYEFLYSYGTRAYVRPAFDSKPTVPSWFSEMLPLSYDLAVEIGRFRERLFKMLERGASRERIVRYIKRTCRTDDNTANSIYEYFREQYLYLRALGVRDYPSHRVLLIETYIDGRGRRYVIFHALFGRRTNDALSRAYAYAATVKLGRNVGVAVTDHGFALIFPPDVEPDVDVNDVTSENVEELLRRAVVNTELMRRRFRHVAVRSLMILRNYKGHEISVGKQQLSARTLLDVCLDIPDFPVVKETFREILEDFMDVKHAKEVLRKIERGEIKVVRLPPQRVPSPFSHNVILVGLSDVVLMEDKRAMLERLHKLVMERIGRRVPVRAR
;
A
#
# COMPACT_ATOMS: atom_id res chain seq x y z
N LEU A 1 -32.44 -0.78 17.20
CA LEU A 1 -31.62 -1.20 18.37
C LEU A 1 -30.35 -0.35 18.38
N ASN A 2 -29.96 0.23 19.52
CA ASN A 2 -28.74 1.06 19.60
C ASN A 2 -27.49 0.25 19.99
N ILE A 3 -27.68 -0.95 20.53
CA ILE A 3 -26.63 -1.81 21.05
C ILE A 3 -26.20 -2.79 19.94
N GLY A 4 -24.91 -2.84 19.65
CA GLY A 4 -24.32 -3.73 18.66
C GLY A 4 -22.90 -3.31 18.29
N THR A 5 -22.04 -4.27 17.99
CA THR A 5 -20.62 -4.04 17.64
C THR A 5 -20.38 -3.92 16.13
N ILE A 6 -21.29 -4.45 15.31
CA ILE A 6 -21.21 -4.36 13.85
C ILE A 6 -21.64 -2.95 13.42
N PRO A 7 -20.78 -2.18 12.72
CA PRO A 7 -21.16 -0.89 12.18
C PRO A 7 -22.12 -1.05 11.01
N ASP A 8 -23.04 -0.09 10.85
CA ASP A 8 -23.89 -0.05 9.66
C ASP A 8 -23.07 0.53 8.50
N GLU A 9 -22.75 -0.31 7.52
CA GLU A 9 -22.12 0.07 6.25
C GLU A 9 -23.18 0.46 5.22
N VAL A 10 -22.95 1.55 4.51
CA VAL A 10 -23.89 2.06 3.51
C VAL A 10 -23.16 2.42 2.23
N ALA A 11 -23.79 2.10 1.10
CA ALA A 11 -23.35 2.57 -0.20
C ALA A 11 -23.22 4.10 -0.22
N ILE A 12 -22.05 4.59 -0.60
CA ILE A 12 -21.76 6.02 -0.77
C ILE A 12 -22.19 6.44 -2.17
N LYS A 13 -23.12 7.40 -2.24
CA LYS A 13 -23.59 7.96 -3.51
C LYS A 13 -22.58 8.98 -4.03
N VAL A 14 -22.08 8.77 -5.24
CA VAL A 14 -21.13 9.66 -5.89
C VAL A 14 -21.87 10.70 -6.75
N PHE A 15 -21.56 11.97 -6.53
CA PHE A 15 -22.11 13.10 -7.28
C PHE A 15 -20.99 13.94 -7.87
N THR A 16 -21.21 14.50 -9.06
CA THR A 16 -20.37 15.58 -9.55
C THR A 16 -20.64 16.89 -8.78
N VAL A 17 -19.73 17.86 -8.86
CA VAL A 17 -19.92 19.19 -8.23
C VAL A 17 -21.16 19.95 -8.72
N ASP A 18 -21.60 19.70 -9.96
CA ASP A 18 -22.85 20.19 -10.54
C ASP A 18 -24.10 19.43 -10.07
N GLY A 19 -23.93 18.44 -9.18
CA GLY A 19 -25.03 17.71 -8.53
C GLY A 19 -25.53 16.50 -9.30
N LYS A 20 -24.87 16.10 -10.41
CA LYS A 20 -25.25 14.92 -11.17
C LYS A 20 -24.82 13.64 -10.45
N TYR A 21 -25.75 12.71 -10.26
CA TYR A 21 -25.45 11.39 -9.73
C TYR A 21 -24.64 10.56 -10.74
N VAL A 22 -23.58 9.91 -10.25
CA VAL A 22 -22.63 9.12 -11.06
C VAL A 22 -22.80 7.62 -10.81
N GLY A 23 -22.97 7.21 -9.56
CA GLY A 23 -23.00 5.81 -9.14
C GLY A 23 -22.78 5.66 -7.64
N ASN A 24 -22.51 4.44 -7.19
CA ASN A 24 -22.23 4.12 -5.80
C ASN A 24 -20.83 3.52 -5.63
N ILE A 25 -20.20 3.78 -4.49
CA ILE A 25 -18.97 3.12 -4.02
C ILE A 25 -19.17 2.61 -2.59
N GLU A 26 -18.36 1.64 -2.18
CA GLU A 26 -18.33 1.13 -0.81
C GLU A 26 -17.70 2.16 0.16
N GLU A 27 -18.10 2.10 1.43
CA GLU A 27 -17.53 2.98 2.46
C GLU A 27 -16.04 2.70 2.68
N GLU A 28 -15.61 1.44 2.67
CA GLU A 28 -14.19 1.06 2.79
C GLU A 28 -13.35 1.62 1.64
N PHE A 29 -13.91 1.67 0.43
CA PHE A 29 -13.24 2.31 -0.71
C PHE A 29 -13.05 3.81 -0.47
N LEU A 30 -14.08 4.50 0.00
CA LEU A 30 -14.00 5.92 0.35
C LEU A 30 -13.00 6.20 1.48
N GLU A 31 -12.90 5.34 2.50
CA GLU A 31 -11.95 5.48 3.61
C GLU A 31 -10.49 5.61 3.14
N ARG A 32 -10.18 5.05 1.97
CA ARG A 32 -8.83 5.05 1.38
C ARG A 32 -8.56 6.24 0.46
N LEU A 33 -9.58 6.99 0.08
CA LEU A 33 -9.44 8.13 -0.84
C LEU A 33 -8.90 9.37 -0.12
N VAL A 34 -7.94 10.04 -0.77
CA VAL A 34 -7.43 11.36 -0.41
C VAL A 34 -7.88 12.38 -1.46
N ARG A 35 -8.10 13.63 -1.06
CA ARG A 35 -8.45 14.70 -2.00
C ARG A 35 -7.45 14.78 -3.16
N GLY A 36 -7.97 14.83 -4.38
CA GLY A 36 -7.19 14.79 -5.62
C GLY A 36 -7.01 13.38 -6.17
N ASP A 37 -7.42 12.35 -5.42
CA ASP A 37 -7.40 10.99 -5.93
C ASP A 37 -8.37 10.80 -7.08
N ARG A 38 -7.95 10.06 -8.09
CA ARG A 38 -8.78 9.75 -9.25
C ARG A 38 -9.15 8.27 -9.24
N PHE A 39 -10.40 7.92 -9.53
CA PHE A 39 -10.85 6.54 -9.56
C PHE A 39 -11.82 6.31 -10.73
N VAL A 40 -11.95 5.05 -11.15
CA VAL A 40 -12.90 4.65 -12.20
C VAL A 40 -14.24 4.29 -11.57
N LEU A 41 -15.32 4.89 -12.06
CA LEU A 41 -16.68 4.53 -11.70
C LEU A 41 -17.55 4.50 -12.96
N GLY A 42 -18.18 3.36 -13.23
CA GLY A 42 -18.99 3.18 -14.45
C GLY A 42 -18.20 3.39 -15.74
N GLY A 43 -16.92 2.97 -15.78
CA GLY A 43 -16.03 3.10 -16.94
C GLY A 43 -15.48 4.50 -17.20
N LYS A 44 -15.75 5.47 -16.32
CA LYS A 44 -15.26 6.86 -16.45
C LYS A 44 -14.41 7.25 -15.25
N VAL A 45 -13.46 8.15 -15.48
CA VAL A 45 -12.54 8.62 -14.45
C VAL A 45 -13.06 9.89 -13.78
N TYR A 46 -13.03 9.88 -12.45
CA TYR A 46 -13.46 10.98 -11.60
C TYR A 46 -12.39 11.30 -10.56
N GLU A 47 -12.17 12.58 -10.28
CA GLU A 47 -11.30 13.04 -9.19
C GLU A 47 -12.12 13.34 -7.93
N PHE A 48 -11.79 12.67 -6.83
CA PHE A 48 -12.32 12.88 -5.50
C PHE A 48 -11.93 14.25 -4.94
N LEU A 49 -12.93 15.01 -4.53
CA LEU A 49 -12.72 16.33 -3.94
C LEU A 49 -12.94 16.30 -2.43
N TYR A 50 -14.10 15.82 -2.00
CA TYR A 50 -14.49 15.71 -0.61
C TYR A 50 -15.70 14.78 -0.44
N SER A 51 -15.99 14.37 0.79
CA SER A 51 -17.21 13.66 1.14
C SER A 51 -18.06 14.51 2.10
N TYR A 52 -19.37 14.27 2.07
CA TYR A 52 -20.32 14.86 3.03
C TYR A 52 -21.47 13.89 3.29
N GLY A 53 -21.58 13.40 4.53
CA GLY A 53 -22.59 12.40 4.89
C GLY A 53 -22.38 11.09 4.11
N THR A 54 -23.41 10.61 3.43
CA THR A 54 -23.36 9.43 2.55
C THR A 54 -23.11 9.79 1.08
N ARG A 55 -22.55 10.98 0.82
CA ARG A 55 -22.24 11.46 -0.52
C ARG A 55 -20.75 11.71 -0.69
N ALA A 56 -20.20 11.32 -1.83
CA ALA A 56 -18.88 11.73 -2.28
C ALA A 56 -19.01 12.70 -3.46
N TYR A 57 -18.25 13.77 -3.45
CA TYR A 57 -18.24 14.79 -4.51
C TYR A 57 -16.98 14.67 -5.34
N VAL A 58 -17.18 14.62 -6.65
CA VAL A 58 -16.11 14.43 -7.62
C VAL A 58 -16.16 15.47 -8.73
N ARG A 59 -15.04 15.67 -9.43
CA ARG A 59 -15.05 16.32 -10.75
C ARG A 59 -14.74 15.29 -11.85
N PRO A 60 -15.38 15.39 -13.02
CA PRO A 60 -14.97 14.65 -14.18
C PRO A 60 -13.48 14.85 -14.48
N ALA A 61 -12.78 13.75 -14.70
CA ALA A 61 -11.37 13.73 -15.01
C ALA A 61 -11.13 12.76 -16.18
N PHE A 62 -12.00 12.81 -17.20
CA PHE A 62 -12.12 11.79 -18.25
C PHE A 62 -10.81 11.50 -19.00
N ASP A 63 -10.02 12.55 -19.28
CA ASP A 63 -8.71 12.42 -19.96
C ASP A 63 -7.54 12.24 -18.98
N SER A 64 -7.86 12.25 -17.69
CA SER A 64 -6.91 12.10 -16.60
C SER A 64 -6.91 10.66 -16.10
N LYS A 65 -5.77 10.21 -15.61
CA LYS A 65 -5.63 8.82 -15.19
C LYS A 65 -5.99 8.62 -13.69
N PRO A 66 -6.71 7.54 -13.28
CA PRO A 66 -7.07 7.20 -11.89
C PRO A 66 -5.86 6.97 -10.97
N THR A 67 -5.75 7.57 -9.79
CA THR A 67 -4.66 7.31 -8.83
C THR A 67 -4.93 6.16 -7.86
N VAL A 68 -6.17 5.65 -7.77
CA VAL A 68 -6.56 4.60 -6.79
C VAL A 68 -7.08 3.36 -7.53
N PRO A 69 -6.70 2.13 -7.10
CA PRO A 69 -7.10 0.89 -7.77
C PRO A 69 -8.61 0.61 -7.66
N SER A 70 -9.18 0.05 -8.72
CA SER A 70 -10.64 -0.14 -8.89
C SER A 70 -11.28 -1.24 -8.02
N TRP A 71 -10.53 -2.21 -7.49
CA TRP A 71 -11.07 -3.35 -6.72
C TRP A 71 -10.08 -3.83 -5.64
N PHE A 72 -10.44 -3.67 -4.37
CA PHE A 72 -9.59 -4.06 -3.22
C PHE A 72 -10.31 -4.93 -2.16
N SER A 73 -11.63 -5.11 -2.28
CA SER A 73 -12.49 -5.60 -1.18
C SER A 73 -12.43 -7.12 -0.91
N GLU A 74 -11.89 -7.94 -1.83
CA GLU A 74 -12.02 -9.41 -1.68
C GLU A 74 -10.81 -10.15 -1.10
N MET A 75 -9.60 -9.59 -1.15
CA MET A 75 -8.39 -10.33 -0.75
C MET A 75 -7.93 -9.95 0.65
N LEU A 76 -8.06 -10.88 1.59
CA LEU A 76 -7.50 -10.75 2.94
C LEU A 76 -6.02 -10.39 2.87
N PRO A 77 -5.56 -9.41 3.66
CA PRO A 77 -4.18 -8.96 3.65
C PRO A 77 -3.24 -10.07 4.15
N LEU A 78 -2.05 -10.18 3.55
CA LEU A 78 -1.00 -11.05 4.07
C LEU A 78 -0.63 -10.62 5.50
N SER A 79 -0.64 -11.55 6.45
CA SER A 79 -0.25 -11.31 7.85
C SER A 79 1.26 -11.15 8.01
N TYR A 80 1.69 -10.51 9.10
CA TYR A 80 3.11 -10.32 9.41
C TYR A 80 3.87 -11.65 9.51
N ASP A 81 3.37 -12.60 10.28
CA ASP A 81 4.03 -13.90 10.49
C ASP A 81 4.21 -14.69 9.20
N LEU A 82 3.16 -14.74 8.37
CA LEU A 82 3.22 -15.43 7.09
C LEU A 82 4.17 -14.71 6.12
N ALA A 83 4.20 -13.37 6.14
CA ALA A 83 5.17 -12.61 5.35
C ALA A 83 6.62 -12.91 5.76
N VAL A 84 6.89 -13.02 7.07
CA VAL A 84 8.22 -13.42 7.58
C VAL A 84 8.59 -14.83 7.11
N GLU A 85 7.66 -15.79 7.12
CA GLU A 85 7.92 -17.15 6.58
C GLU A 85 8.21 -17.14 5.08
N ILE A 86 7.45 -16.37 4.29
CA ILE A 86 7.76 -16.18 2.86
C ILE A 86 9.14 -15.53 2.72
N GLY A 87 9.53 -14.64 3.62
CA GLY A 87 10.86 -14.03 3.67
C GLY A 87 11.98 -15.02 3.98
N ARG A 88 11.73 -16.03 4.82
CA ARG A 88 12.65 -17.16 5.07
C ARG A 88 12.76 -18.06 3.85
N PHE A 89 11.64 -18.34 3.20
CA PHE A 89 11.62 -19.07 1.93
C PHE A 89 12.43 -18.35 0.84
N ARG A 90 12.24 -17.03 0.69
CA ARG A 90 13.01 -16.19 -0.24
C ARG A 90 14.51 -16.30 0.02
N GLU A 91 14.92 -16.13 1.29
CA GLU A 91 16.32 -16.21 1.67
C GLU A 91 16.94 -17.57 1.29
N ARG A 92 16.23 -18.67 1.56
CA ARG A 92 16.70 -20.02 1.23
C ARG A 92 16.89 -20.21 -0.28
N LEU A 93 15.93 -19.77 -1.10
CA LEU A 93 16.03 -19.85 -2.55
C LEU A 93 17.21 -19.06 -3.10
N PHE A 94 17.39 -17.82 -2.65
CA PHE A 94 18.53 -17.01 -3.10
C PHE A 94 19.88 -17.60 -2.65
N LYS A 95 19.98 -18.18 -1.44
CA LYS A 95 21.18 -18.92 -1.01
C LYS A 95 21.46 -20.14 -1.89
N MET A 96 20.45 -20.85 -2.35
CA MET A 96 20.63 -21.98 -3.27
C MET A 96 21.16 -21.50 -4.63
N LEU A 97 20.62 -20.41 -5.18
CA LEU A 97 21.09 -19.79 -6.41
C LEU A 97 22.54 -19.29 -6.27
N GLU A 98 22.86 -18.63 -5.17
CA GLU A 98 24.21 -18.12 -4.89
C GLU A 98 25.26 -19.23 -4.79
N ARG A 99 24.89 -20.38 -4.21
CA ARG A 99 25.75 -21.57 -4.11
C ARG A 99 25.84 -22.37 -5.42
N GLY A 100 25.19 -21.91 -6.50
CA GLY A 100 25.20 -22.60 -7.78
C GLY A 100 24.46 -23.94 -7.77
N ALA A 101 23.42 -24.10 -6.92
CA ALA A 101 22.58 -25.29 -6.96
C ALA A 101 21.90 -25.45 -8.33
N SER A 102 21.76 -26.69 -8.81
CA SER A 102 21.13 -26.96 -10.10
C SER A 102 19.63 -26.58 -10.10
N ARG A 103 19.10 -26.27 -11.28
CA ARG A 103 17.69 -25.94 -11.49
C ARG A 103 16.77 -27.03 -10.93
N GLU A 104 17.08 -28.30 -11.22
CA GLU A 104 16.28 -29.46 -10.82
C GLU A 104 16.19 -29.55 -9.29
N ARG A 105 17.29 -29.26 -8.58
CA ARG A 105 17.34 -29.24 -7.12
C ARG A 105 16.46 -28.14 -6.54
N ILE A 106 16.51 -26.93 -7.11
CA ILE A 106 15.72 -25.79 -6.64
C ILE A 106 14.22 -26.02 -6.93
N VAL A 107 13.88 -26.45 -8.15
CA VAL A 107 12.48 -26.76 -8.52
C VAL A 107 11.90 -27.85 -7.62
N ARG A 108 12.65 -28.93 -7.35
CA ARG A 108 12.21 -29.98 -6.41
C ARG A 108 11.97 -29.45 -5.00
N TYR A 109 12.84 -28.55 -4.52
CA TYR A 109 12.64 -27.89 -3.23
C TYR A 109 11.36 -27.04 -3.20
N ILE A 110 11.10 -26.26 -4.27
CA ILE A 110 9.88 -25.45 -4.40
C ILE A 110 8.64 -26.35 -4.40
N LYS A 111 8.61 -27.42 -5.20
CA LYS A 111 7.48 -28.38 -5.24
C LYS A 111 7.17 -28.96 -3.87
N ARG A 112 8.21 -29.41 -3.15
CA ARG A 112 8.04 -29.99 -1.81
C ARG A 112 7.54 -28.97 -0.79
N THR A 113 8.09 -27.76 -0.82
CA THR A 113 7.80 -26.71 0.17
C THR A 113 6.43 -26.08 -0.06
N CYS A 114 6.11 -25.75 -1.30
CA CYS A 114 4.87 -25.06 -1.69
C CYS A 114 3.74 -26.01 -2.11
N ARG A 115 3.97 -27.33 -2.15
CA ARG A 115 3.00 -28.36 -2.57
C ARG A 115 2.38 -28.06 -3.93
N THR A 116 3.24 -27.81 -4.91
CA THR A 116 2.82 -27.34 -6.24
C THR A 116 3.33 -28.23 -7.37
N ASP A 117 2.73 -28.09 -8.55
CA ASP A 117 3.08 -28.80 -9.77
C ASP A 117 4.40 -28.28 -10.40
N ASP A 118 4.86 -28.95 -11.46
CA ASP A 118 6.10 -28.58 -12.15
C ASP A 118 6.03 -27.22 -12.83
N ASN A 119 4.91 -26.84 -13.43
CA ASN A 119 4.78 -25.55 -14.15
C ASN A 119 4.86 -24.38 -13.16
N THR A 120 4.14 -24.49 -12.04
CA THR A 120 4.15 -23.47 -10.99
C THR A 120 5.53 -23.40 -10.33
N ALA A 121 6.16 -24.53 -10.01
CA ALA A 121 7.50 -24.53 -9.43
C ALA A 121 8.57 -23.96 -10.36
N ASN A 122 8.48 -24.22 -11.67
CA ASN A 122 9.36 -23.63 -12.67
C ASN A 122 9.13 -22.11 -12.80
N SER A 123 7.88 -21.66 -12.80
CA SER A 123 7.55 -20.23 -12.84
C SER A 123 8.12 -19.48 -11.64
N ILE A 124 7.99 -20.05 -10.43
CA ILE A 124 8.61 -19.51 -9.22
C ILE A 124 10.14 -19.49 -9.37
N TYR A 125 10.75 -20.59 -9.82
CA TYR A 125 12.19 -20.64 -10.02
C TYR A 125 12.70 -19.54 -10.96
N GLU A 126 12.09 -19.36 -12.14
CA GLU A 126 12.51 -18.35 -13.10
C GLU A 126 12.33 -16.93 -12.52
N TYR A 127 11.21 -16.66 -11.84
CA TYR A 127 10.98 -15.36 -11.20
C TYR A 127 12.07 -14.99 -10.18
N PHE A 128 12.50 -15.97 -9.35
CA PHE A 128 13.60 -15.78 -8.41
C PHE A 128 14.96 -15.67 -9.11
N ARG A 129 15.18 -16.45 -10.15
CA ARG A 129 16.41 -16.42 -10.94
C ARG A 129 16.58 -15.07 -11.65
N GLU A 130 15.53 -14.52 -12.24
CA GLU A 130 15.54 -13.20 -12.86
C GLU A 130 15.88 -12.11 -11.84
N GLN A 131 15.24 -12.12 -10.67
CA GLN A 131 15.56 -11.18 -9.60
C GLN A 131 17.02 -11.31 -9.14
N TYR A 132 17.51 -12.54 -8.97
CA TYR A 132 18.90 -12.80 -8.59
C TYR A 132 19.88 -12.25 -9.63
N LEU A 133 19.67 -12.57 -10.91
CA LEU A 133 20.53 -12.11 -12.01
C LEU A 133 20.48 -10.59 -12.17
N TYR A 134 19.30 -9.97 -12.02
CA TYR A 134 19.15 -8.52 -12.04
C TYR A 134 20.01 -7.85 -10.95
N LEU A 135 19.93 -8.32 -9.70
CA LEU A 135 20.71 -7.77 -8.59
C LEU A 135 22.22 -7.97 -8.81
N ARG A 136 22.64 -9.16 -9.28
CA ARG A 136 24.05 -9.44 -9.60
C ARG A 136 24.57 -8.56 -10.74
N ALA A 137 23.74 -8.27 -11.75
CA ALA A 137 24.09 -7.35 -12.84
C ALA A 137 24.27 -5.90 -12.36
N LEU A 138 23.72 -5.53 -11.20
CA LEU A 138 23.95 -4.25 -10.51
C LEU A 138 25.12 -4.31 -9.51
N GLY A 139 25.79 -5.45 -9.36
CA GLY A 139 26.85 -5.65 -8.38
C GLY A 139 26.35 -5.83 -6.94
N VAL A 140 25.04 -6.03 -6.75
CA VAL A 140 24.40 -6.14 -5.44
C VAL A 140 24.43 -7.59 -5.00
N ARG A 141 24.91 -7.85 -3.78
CA ARG A 141 25.01 -9.20 -3.20
C ARG A 141 23.79 -9.60 -2.38
N ASP A 142 23.21 -8.63 -1.68
CA ASP A 142 22.02 -8.81 -0.86
C ASP A 142 20.75 -8.98 -1.71
N TYR A 143 19.71 -9.59 -1.12
CA TYR A 143 18.41 -9.82 -1.76
C TYR A 143 17.28 -9.63 -0.73
N PRO A 144 16.10 -9.14 -1.15
CA PRO A 144 15.01 -8.81 -0.23
C PRO A 144 14.50 -10.07 0.47
N SER A 145 14.45 -10.02 1.80
CA SER A 145 14.04 -11.13 2.67
C SER A 145 13.58 -10.59 4.02
N HIS A 146 13.24 -11.48 4.96
CA HIS A 146 12.89 -11.10 6.33
C HIS A 146 14.02 -10.38 7.11
N ARG A 147 15.27 -10.38 6.60
CA ARG A 147 16.44 -9.72 7.21
C ARG A 147 17.04 -8.61 6.35
N VAL A 148 16.48 -8.36 5.17
CA VAL A 148 17.00 -7.37 4.23
C VAL A 148 15.85 -6.56 3.66
N LEU A 149 15.80 -5.28 4.02
CA LEU A 149 14.93 -4.29 3.39
C LEU A 149 15.67 -3.69 2.20
N LEU A 150 15.31 -4.12 1.00
CA LEU A 150 15.84 -3.55 -0.23
C LEU A 150 14.99 -2.34 -0.64
N ILE A 151 15.63 -1.20 -0.85
CA ILE A 151 15.00 0.04 -1.34
C ILE A 151 15.48 0.29 -2.76
N GLU A 152 14.55 0.31 -3.71
CA GLU A 152 14.81 0.50 -5.13
C GLU A 152 14.25 1.85 -5.58
N THR A 153 15.03 2.61 -6.37
CA THR A 153 14.53 3.82 -7.03
C THR A 153 14.34 3.56 -8.51
N TYR A 154 13.09 3.55 -8.96
CA TYR A 154 12.72 3.39 -10.38
C TYR A 154 12.23 4.71 -10.98
N ILE A 155 12.78 5.09 -12.13
CA ILE A 155 12.38 6.28 -12.89
C ILE A 155 11.58 5.82 -14.10
N ASP A 156 10.28 6.16 -14.14
CA ASP A 156 9.42 5.76 -15.25
C ASP A 156 9.69 6.59 -16.52
N GLY A 157 9.06 6.19 -17.63
CA GLY A 157 9.20 6.88 -18.93
C GLY A 157 8.68 8.33 -18.93
N ARG A 158 7.94 8.77 -17.91
CA ARG A 158 7.47 10.15 -17.73
C ARG A 158 8.32 10.92 -16.72
N GLY A 159 9.38 10.32 -16.21
CA GLY A 159 10.27 10.91 -15.20
C GLY A 159 9.76 10.80 -13.76
N ARG A 160 8.58 10.23 -13.51
CA ARG A 160 8.12 9.99 -12.12
C ARG A 160 9.04 9.00 -11.45
N ARG A 161 9.27 9.22 -10.15
CA ARG A 161 10.23 8.44 -9.39
C ARG A 161 9.51 7.63 -8.34
N TYR A 162 9.72 6.32 -8.36
CA TYR A 162 9.17 5.37 -7.41
C TYR A 162 10.29 5.00 -6.45
N VAL A 163 10.14 5.33 -5.17
CA VAL A 163 10.98 4.79 -4.10
C VAL A 163 10.26 3.59 -3.52
N ILE A 164 10.74 2.41 -3.90
CA ILE A 164 10.09 1.12 -3.67
C ILE A 164 10.78 0.41 -2.53
N PHE A 165 10.03 0.15 -1.47
CA PHE A 165 10.45 -0.62 -0.31
C PHE A 165 10.01 -2.07 -0.51
N HIS A 166 10.94 -2.98 -0.78
CA HIS A 166 10.68 -4.42 -0.85
C HIS A 166 10.52 -4.99 0.58
N ALA A 167 9.42 -4.61 1.21
CA ALA A 167 9.08 -4.87 2.61
C ALA A 167 8.08 -6.03 2.71
N LEU A 168 8.59 -7.23 2.99
CA LEU A 168 7.76 -8.41 3.16
C LEU A 168 7.33 -8.57 4.63
N PHE A 169 6.51 -7.63 5.09
CA PHE A 169 6.02 -7.56 6.48
C PHE A 169 4.49 -7.64 6.58
N GLY A 170 3.81 -7.99 5.49
CA GLY A 170 2.35 -8.06 5.43
C GLY A 170 1.70 -6.71 5.13
N ARG A 171 0.49 -6.74 4.59
CA ARG A 171 -0.15 -5.54 4.02
C ARG A 171 -0.40 -4.44 5.04
N ARG A 172 -0.93 -4.80 6.20
CA ARG A 172 -1.33 -3.84 7.25
C ARG A 172 -0.12 -3.16 7.88
N THR A 173 0.98 -3.91 8.05
CA THR A 173 2.29 -3.37 8.46
C THR A 173 2.86 -2.43 7.40
N ASN A 174 2.79 -2.83 6.12
CA ASN A 174 3.23 -2.00 5.01
C ASN A 174 2.37 -0.74 4.86
N ASP A 175 1.07 -0.80 5.12
CA ASP A 175 0.17 0.36 5.11
C ASP A 175 0.60 1.38 6.16
N ALA A 176 0.86 0.95 7.40
CA ALA A 176 1.43 1.78 8.46
C ALA A 176 2.78 2.41 8.04
N LEU A 177 3.74 1.61 7.62
CA LEU A 177 5.06 2.12 7.22
C LEU A 177 4.93 3.12 6.06
N SER A 178 4.17 2.77 5.02
CA SER A 178 4.01 3.59 3.83
C SER A 178 3.41 4.97 4.14
N ARG A 179 2.39 5.04 5.00
CA ARG A 179 1.76 6.31 5.40
C ARG A 179 2.69 7.16 6.26
N ALA A 180 3.42 6.54 7.18
CA ALA A 180 4.40 7.25 8.00
C ALA A 180 5.51 7.88 7.13
N TYR A 181 6.09 7.10 6.21
CA TYR A 181 7.12 7.61 5.29
C TYR A 181 6.55 8.63 4.30
N ALA A 182 5.34 8.43 3.78
CA ALA A 182 4.69 9.38 2.88
C ALA A 182 4.39 10.71 3.57
N TYR A 183 3.95 10.68 4.83
CA TYR A 183 3.73 11.87 5.63
C TYR A 183 5.05 12.60 5.90
N ALA A 184 6.09 11.89 6.36
CA ALA A 184 7.41 12.46 6.58
C ALA A 184 7.97 13.13 5.30
N ALA A 185 7.86 12.45 4.15
CA ALA A 185 8.28 13.00 2.86
C ALA A 185 7.43 14.22 2.44
N THR A 186 6.11 14.18 2.66
CA THR A 186 5.20 15.29 2.34
C THR A 186 5.53 16.55 3.15
N VAL A 187 5.85 16.38 4.45
CA VAL A 187 6.24 17.49 5.33
C VAL A 187 7.56 18.12 4.86
N LYS A 188 8.57 17.31 4.52
CA LYS A 188 9.86 17.81 4.02
C LYS A 188 9.74 18.54 2.69
N LEU A 189 8.95 18.00 1.76
CA LEU A 189 8.85 18.50 0.39
C LEU A 189 7.78 19.60 0.20
N GLY A 190 6.87 19.76 1.16
CA GLY A 190 5.71 20.65 1.03
C GLY A 190 4.74 20.24 -0.09
N ARG A 191 4.80 18.98 -0.55
CA ARG A 191 4.01 18.45 -1.67
C ARG A 191 3.56 17.02 -1.38
N ASN A 192 2.34 16.69 -1.81
CA ASN A 192 1.81 15.33 -1.63
C ASN A 192 2.62 14.31 -2.43
N VAL A 193 2.90 13.18 -1.80
CA VAL A 193 3.56 12.02 -2.40
C VAL A 193 2.53 10.92 -2.60
N GLY A 194 2.53 10.28 -3.77
CA GLY A 194 1.64 9.14 -4.02
C GLY A 194 2.11 7.90 -3.27
N VAL A 195 1.20 7.01 -2.91
CA VAL A 195 1.52 5.76 -2.21
C VAL A 195 0.87 4.57 -2.93
N ALA A 196 1.64 3.50 -3.09
CA ALA A 196 1.13 2.21 -3.52
C ALA A 196 1.53 1.14 -2.50
N VAL A 197 0.59 0.32 -2.03
CA VAL A 197 0.83 -0.68 -0.98
C VAL A 197 0.42 -2.06 -1.48
N THR A 198 1.27 -3.05 -1.21
CA THR A 198 1.05 -4.47 -1.53
C THR A 198 1.46 -5.34 -0.35
N ASP A 199 1.19 -6.64 -0.44
CA ASP A 199 1.66 -7.63 0.54
C ASP A 199 3.20 -7.78 0.59
N HIS A 200 3.89 -7.35 -0.47
CA HIS A 200 5.33 -7.56 -0.63
C HIS A 200 6.16 -6.28 -0.50
N GLY A 201 5.51 -5.15 -0.24
CA GLY A 201 6.16 -3.86 -0.13
C GLY A 201 5.24 -2.70 -0.45
N PHE A 202 5.81 -1.51 -0.46
CA PHE A 202 5.13 -0.28 -0.83
C PHE A 202 6.04 0.63 -1.65
N ALA A 203 5.45 1.58 -2.36
CA ALA A 203 6.18 2.58 -3.13
C ALA A 203 5.68 3.98 -2.79
N LEU A 204 6.64 4.90 -2.64
CA LEU A 204 6.39 6.33 -2.64
C LEU A 204 6.63 6.88 -4.04
N ILE A 205 5.66 7.63 -4.57
CA ILE A 205 5.62 8.05 -5.96
C ILE A 205 5.74 9.56 -6.02
N PHE A 206 6.89 10.02 -6.50
CA PHE A 206 7.23 11.43 -6.62
C PHE A 206 6.92 11.94 -8.03
N PRO A 207 6.41 13.18 -8.15
CA PRO A 207 6.30 13.88 -9.43
C PRO A 207 7.65 13.99 -10.17
N PRO A 208 7.67 14.15 -11.49
CA PRO A 208 8.91 14.14 -12.29
C PRO A 208 9.92 15.24 -11.91
N ASP A 209 9.41 16.37 -11.42
CA ASP A 209 10.12 17.57 -11.01
C ASP A 209 10.62 17.52 -9.56
N VAL A 210 10.41 16.40 -8.85
CA VAL A 210 10.75 16.26 -7.44
C VAL A 210 11.82 15.18 -7.25
N GLU A 211 12.93 15.56 -6.63
CA GLU A 211 13.95 14.60 -6.18
C GLU A 211 13.46 13.92 -4.90
N PRO A 212 13.49 12.57 -4.81
CA PRO A 212 13.05 11.87 -3.62
C PRO A 212 14.04 12.09 -2.46
N ASP A 213 13.62 12.85 -1.46
CA ASP A 213 14.33 12.98 -0.18
C ASP A 213 13.63 12.12 0.87
N VAL A 214 13.96 10.83 0.88
CA VAL A 214 13.44 9.85 1.84
C VAL A 214 14.61 9.11 2.45
N ASP A 215 14.88 9.36 3.73
CA ASP A 215 15.82 8.60 4.54
C ASP A 215 15.07 7.48 5.28
N VAL A 216 15.74 6.34 5.53
CA VAL A 216 15.13 5.26 6.32
C VAL A 216 14.97 5.67 7.78
N ASN A 217 15.75 6.65 8.24
CA ASN A 217 15.70 7.18 9.60
C ASN A 217 14.64 8.28 9.77
N ASP A 218 13.93 8.68 8.70
CA ASP A 218 12.83 9.64 8.79
C ASP A 218 11.67 9.10 9.63
N VAL A 219 11.52 7.78 9.68
CA VAL A 219 10.52 7.07 10.47
C VAL A 219 11.26 6.12 11.41
N THR A 220 11.05 6.29 12.70
CA THR A 220 11.65 5.50 13.78
C THR A 220 10.56 4.82 14.60
N SER A 221 10.95 3.82 15.38
CA SER A 221 10.04 3.12 16.29
C SER A 221 9.45 4.03 17.37
N GLU A 222 10.09 5.17 17.65
CA GLU A 222 9.63 6.20 18.58
C GLU A 222 8.65 7.19 17.92
N ASN A 223 8.89 7.61 16.68
CA ASN A 223 8.09 8.67 16.04
C ASN A 223 6.92 8.15 15.18
N VAL A 224 6.92 6.88 14.78
CA VAL A 224 5.98 6.33 13.79
C VAL A 224 4.52 6.51 14.18
N GLU A 225 4.21 6.37 15.47
CA GLU A 225 2.83 6.49 15.95
C GLU A 225 2.32 7.93 15.81
N GLU A 226 3.14 8.91 16.17
CA GLU A 226 2.80 10.33 16.04
C GLU A 226 2.69 10.75 14.56
N LEU A 227 3.62 10.28 13.71
CA LEU A 227 3.53 10.50 12.26
C LEU A 227 2.23 9.95 11.69
N LEU A 228 1.84 8.74 12.10
CA LEU A 228 0.58 8.13 11.65
C LEU A 228 -0.64 8.90 12.15
N ARG A 229 -0.67 9.33 13.42
CA ARG A 229 -1.76 10.14 13.95
C ARG A 229 -1.97 11.40 13.12
N ARG A 230 -0.89 12.10 12.78
CA ARG A 230 -0.95 13.29 11.90
C ARG A 230 -1.34 12.96 10.47
N ALA A 231 -0.89 11.83 9.95
CA ALA A 231 -1.24 11.38 8.60
C ALA A 231 -2.74 11.05 8.46
N VAL A 232 -3.38 10.56 9.53
CA VAL A 232 -4.79 10.10 9.48
C VAL A 232 -5.79 11.13 9.98
N VAL A 233 -5.43 12.06 10.87
CA VAL A 233 -6.41 12.92 11.58
C VAL A 233 -7.36 13.68 10.63
N ASN A 234 -6.87 14.12 9.47
CA ASN A 234 -7.65 14.88 8.49
C ASN A 234 -8.23 14.03 7.33
N THR A 235 -8.27 12.71 7.50
CA THR A 235 -8.69 11.76 6.45
C THR A 235 -10.14 11.30 6.62
N GLU A 236 -10.71 10.74 5.55
CA GLU A 236 -12.01 10.09 5.63
C GLU A 236 -11.96 8.85 6.54
N LEU A 237 -10.86 8.10 6.55
CA LEU A 237 -10.65 6.99 7.49
C LEU A 237 -10.89 7.42 8.95
N MET A 238 -10.33 8.56 9.39
CA MET A 238 -10.56 9.08 10.74
C MET A 238 -12.03 9.39 11.00
N ARG A 239 -12.69 10.09 10.08
CA ARG A 239 -14.10 10.49 10.23
C ARG A 239 -15.04 9.29 10.30
N ARG A 240 -14.82 8.29 9.44
CA ARG A 240 -15.64 7.08 9.38
C ARG A 240 -15.45 6.20 10.60
N ARG A 241 -14.19 5.95 11.01
CA ARG A 241 -13.89 5.16 12.21
C ARG A 241 -14.39 5.87 13.47
N PHE A 242 -14.25 7.19 13.56
CA PHE A 242 -14.81 7.95 14.68
C PHE A 242 -16.31 7.77 14.79
N ARG A 243 -17.06 7.83 13.67
CA ARG A 243 -18.49 7.53 13.68
C ARG A 243 -18.76 6.14 14.27
N HIS A 244 -18.04 5.11 13.85
CA HIS A 244 -18.26 3.74 14.33
C HIS A 244 -18.03 3.64 15.85
N VAL A 245 -16.99 4.26 16.38
CA VAL A 245 -16.70 4.30 17.82
C VAL A 245 -17.72 5.17 18.57
N ALA A 246 -18.08 6.33 18.04
CA ALA A 246 -19.08 7.23 18.64
C ALA A 246 -20.47 6.58 18.72
N VAL A 247 -20.84 5.78 17.71
CA VAL A 247 -22.08 5.01 17.71
C VAL A 247 -22.02 3.88 18.75
N ARG A 248 -20.93 3.11 18.81
CA ARG A 248 -20.77 2.02 19.79
C ARG A 248 -20.68 2.52 21.24
N SER A 249 -20.14 3.71 21.45
CA SER A 249 -20.08 4.37 22.77
C SER A 249 -21.38 5.11 23.13
N LEU A 250 -22.43 5.01 22.30
CA LEU A 250 -23.73 5.68 22.49
C LEU A 250 -23.66 7.22 22.49
N MET A 251 -22.54 7.80 22.09
CA MET A 251 -22.38 9.24 21.87
C MET A 251 -23.18 9.70 20.65
N ILE A 252 -23.39 8.80 19.69
CA ILE A 252 -24.31 8.97 18.56
C ILE A 252 -25.32 7.83 18.59
N LEU A 253 -26.60 8.17 18.67
CA LEU A 253 -27.66 7.18 18.72
C LEU A 253 -28.05 6.74 17.29
N ARG A 254 -28.32 5.44 17.10
CA ARG A 254 -28.92 4.91 15.87
C ARG A 254 -30.43 5.09 15.84
N ASN A 255 -31.06 5.14 17.01
CA ASN A 255 -32.48 5.26 17.24
C ASN A 255 -32.72 6.24 18.38
N TYR A 256 -33.63 7.18 18.18
CA TYR A 256 -34.04 8.14 19.20
C TYR A 256 -35.56 8.19 19.29
N LYS A 257 -36.10 7.92 20.49
CA LYS A 257 -37.55 7.89 20.77
C LYS A 257 -38.36 7.06 19.75
N GLY A 258 -37.87 5.87 19.41
CA GLY A 258 -38.54 4.97 18.45
C GLY A 258 -38.32 5.30 16.98
N HIS A 259 -37.59 6.37 16.64
CA HIS A 259 -37.25 6.72 15.26
C HIS A 259 -35.79 6.39 14.95
N GLU A 260 -35.58 5.71 13.82
CA GLU A 260 -34.25 5.44 13.29
C GLU A 260 -33.61 6.74 12.76
N ILE A 261 -32.36 6.98 13.15
CA ILE A 261 -31.55 8.09 12.67
C ILE A 261 -30.76 7.60 11.45
N SER A 262 -30.99 8.23 10.30
CA SER A 262 -30.29 7.86 9.07
C SER A 262 -28.76 7.98 9.21
N VAL A 263 -28.03 7.08 8.56
CA VAL A 263 -26.55 7.06 8.58
C VAL A 263 -25.95 8.40 8.11
N GLY A 264 -26.60 9.09 7.17
CA GLY A 264 -26.19 10.44 6.76
C GLY A 264 -26.25 11.47 7.89
N LYS A 265 -27.28 11.43 8.75
CA LYS A 265 -27.39 12.30 9.95
C LYS A 265 -26.36 11.90 11.01
N GLN A 266 -26.14 10.60 11.20
CA GLN A 266 -25.09 10.11 12.11
C GLN A 266 -23.70 10.60 11.67
N GLN A 267 -23.38 10.52 10.38
CA GLN A 267 -22.13 11.03 9.78
C GLN A 267 -21.94 12.53 10.00
N LEU A 268 -22.98 13.33 9.74
CA LEU A 268 -22.90 14.77 9.94
C LEU A 268 -22.64 15.12 11.42
N SER A 269 -23.36 14.46 12.33
CA SER A 269 -23.18 14.63 13.78
C SER A 269 -21.77 14.20 14.20
N ALA A 270 -21.28 13.07 13.68
CA ALA A 270 -19.94 12.55 13.96
C ALA A 270 -18.84 13.52 13.53
N ARG A 271 -18.98 14.18 12.38
CA ARG A 271 -18.00 15.17 11.92
C ARG A 271 -17.92 16.36 12.87
N THR A 272 -19.05 16.96 13.23
CA THR A 272 -19.08 18.10 14.17
C THR A 272 -18.53 17.70 15.55
N LEU A 273 -18.90 16.51 16.03
CA LEU A 273 -18.40 16.00 17.30
C LEU A 273 -16.90 15.72 17.25
N LEU A 274 -16.38 15.17 16.16
CA LEU A 274 -14.95 14.89 16.01
C LEU A 274 -14.12 16.17 16.15
N ASP A 275 -14.52 17.24 15.45
CA ASP A 275 -13.80 18.52 15.48
C ASP A 275 -13.70 19.06 16.93
N VAL A 276 -14.77 18.97 17.72
CA VAL A 276 -14.76 19.36 19.15
C VAL A 276 -13.96 18.38 20.02
N CYS A 277 -14.12 17.08 19.79
CA CYS A 277 -13.47 16.05 20.61
C CYS A 277 -11.96 15.98 20.40
N LEU A 278 -11.44 16.41 19.24
CA LEU A 278 -10.01 16.49 18.97
C LEU A 278 -9.30 17.53 19.84
N ASP A 279 -10.00 18.61 20.20
CA ASP A 279 -9.46 19.67 21.07
C ASP A 279 -9.51 19.30 22.56
N ILE A 280 -10.22 18.22 22.92
CA ILE A 280 -10.31 17.74 24.30
C ILE A 280 -9.17 16.73 24.55
N PRO A 281 -8.19 17.06 25.42
CA PRO A 281 -7.12 16.13 25.75
C PRO A 281 -7.69 14.82 26.26
N ASP A 282 -7.10 13.73 25.79
CA ASP A 282 -7.40 12.38 26.26
C ASP A 282 -8.85 11.89 26.09
N PHE A 283 -9.64 12.47 25.17
CA PHE A 283 -11.02 12.07 24.95
C PHE A 283 -11.14 10.57 24.56
N PRO A 284 -11.85 9.72 25.34
CA PRO A 284 -11.82 8.27 25.17
C PRO A 284 -12.22 7.76 23.78
N VAL A 285 -13.27 8.35 23.17
CA VAL A 285 -13.75 7.95 21.83
C VAL A 285 -12.70 8.26 20.76
N VAL A 286 -11.97 9.38 20.89
CA VAL A 286 -10.90 9.75 19.96
C VAL A 286 -9.70 8.82 20.15
N LYS A 287 -9.29 8.53 21.39
CA LYS A 287 -8.22 7.56 21.68
C LYS A 287 -8.52 6.20 21.07
N GLU A 288 -9.73 5.71 21.28
CA GLU A 288 -10.18 4.43 20.75
C GLU A 288 -10.24 4.44 19.21
N THR A 289 -10.65 5.56 18.60
CA THR A 289 -10.63 5.72 17.14
C THR A 289 -9.21 5.61 16.59
N PHE A 290 -8.25 6.30 17.20
CA PHE A 290 -6.84 6.14 16.80
C PHE A 290 -6.34 4.72 17.02
N ARG A 291 -6.71 4.08 18.13
CA ARG A 291 -6.35 2.67 18.39
C ARG A 291 -6.87 1.77 17.28
N GLU A 292 -8.15 1.84 16.92
CA GLU A 292 -8.70 0.99 15.84
C GLU A 292 -8.02 1.26 14.49
N ILE A 293 -7.72 2.52 14.16
CA ILE A 293 -7.01 2.84 12.91
C ILE A 293 -5.60 2.25 12.91
N LEU A 294 -4.83 2.51 13.97
CA LEU A 294 -3.42 2.15 14.03
C LEU A 294 -3.20 0.66 14.28
N GLU A 295 -4.07 0.01 15.04
CA GLU A 295 -3.93 -1.39 15.44
C GLU A 295 -4.81 -2.37 14.67
N ASP A 296 -6.03 -2.01 14.26
CA ASP A 296 -6.99 -2.96 13.66
C ASP A 296 -7.09 -2.78 12.14
N PHE A 297 -7.07 -1.54 11.64
CA PHE A 297 -6.99 -1.27 10.21
C PHE A 297 -5.54 -1.44 9.72
N MET A 298 -4.58 -0.82 10.40
CA MET A 298 -3.15 -0.99 10.15
C MET A 298 -2.55 -2.04 11.11
N ASP A 299 -1.23 -2.16 11.13
CA ASP A 299 -0.51 -2.95 12.13
C ASP A 299 0.69 -2.16 12.65
N VAL A 300 0.41 -1.14 13.45
CA VAL A 300 1.45 -0.26 14.01
C VAL A 300 2.38 -1.01 14.96
N LYS A 301 1.91 -2.09 15.60
CA LYS A 301 2.71 -2.88 16.55
C LYS A 301 3.86 -3.57 15.81
N HIS A 302 3.58 -4.29 14.73
CA HIS A 302 4.63 -4.91 13.93
C HIS A 302 5.42 -3.88 13.13
N ALA A 303 4.84 -2.74 12.74
CA ALA A 303 5.60 -1.65 12.12
C ALA A 303 6.68 -1.11 13.07
N LYS A 304 6.34 -0.85 14.34
CA LYS A 304 7.31 -0.46 15.39
C LYS A 304 8.35 -1.56 15.62
N GLU A 305 7.97 -2.83 15.57
CA GLU A 305 8.91 -3.95 15.68
C GLU A 305 9.92 -3.98 14.52
N VAL A 306 9.45 -3.83 13.27
CA VAL A 306 10.31 -3.77 12.09
C VAL A 306 11.29 -2.60 12.19
N LEU A 307 10.81 -1.42 12.59
CA LEU A 307 11.66 -0.24 12.77
C LEU A 307 12.73 -0.47 13.84
N ARG A 308 12.38 -1.05 15.00
CA ARG A 308 13.37 -1.45 16.02
C ARG A 308 14.40 -2.44 15.49
N LYS A 309 13.99 -3.41 14.67
CA LYS A 309 14.91 -4.37 14.05
C LYS A 309 15.84 -3.69 13.04
N ILE A 310 15.38 -2.66 12.33
CA ILE A 310 16.22 -1.83 11.46
C ILE A 310 17.22 -1.02 12.30
N GLU A 311 16.75 -0.33 13.34
CA GLU A 311 17.56 0.49 14.26
C GLU A 311 18.68 -0.32 14.93
N ARG A 312 18.40 -1.59 15.28
CA ARG A 312 19.37 -2.53 15.86
C ARG A 312 20.28 -3.21 14.84
N GLY A 313 20.07 -2.99 13.54
CA GLY A 313 20.81 -3.66 12.46
C GLY A 313 20.46 -5.14 12.24
N GLU A 314 19.37 -5.64 12.84
CA GLU A 314 18.88 -7.00 12.61
C GLU A 314 18.27 -7.16 11.21
N ILE A 315 17.63 -6.09 10.70
CA ILE A 315 17.21 -5.94 9.31
C ILE A 315 18.18 -4.99 8.62
N LYS A 316 18.96 -5.52 7.68
CA LYS A 316 19.88 -4.73 6.85
C LYS A 316 19.11 -3.93 5.81
N VAL A 317 19.36 -2.62 5.75
CA VAL A 317 18.81 -1.75 4.71
C VAL A 317 19.80 -1.65 3.56
N VAL A 318 19.35 -1.92 2.34
CA VAL A 318 20.18 -1.86 1.12
C VAL A 318 19.49 -0.96 0.11
N ARG A 319 20.13 0.13 -0.28
CA ARG A 319 19.62 1.07 -1.30
C ARG A 319 20.26 0.78 -2.65
N LEU A 320 19.43 0.66 -3.68
CA LEU A 320 19.89 0.55 -5.06
C LEU A 320 20.07 1.93 -5.68
N PRO A 321 21.05 2.12 -6.59
CA PRO A 321 21.15 3.34 -7.37
C PRO A 321 19.92 3.49 -8.29
N PRO A 322 19.49 4.72 -8.64
CA PRO A 322 18.34 4.93 -9.51
C PRO A 322 18.43 4.17 -10.84
N GLN A 323 17.36 3.46 -11.19
CA GLN A 323 17.28 2.64 -12.40
C GLN A 323 16.12 3.09 -13.30
N ARG A 324 16.31 2.90 -14.61
CA ARG A 324 15.22 2.99 -15.62
C ARG A 324 14.60 1.64 -15.96
N VAL A 325 15.16 0.56 -15.42
CA VAL A 325 14.64 -0.81 -15.55
C VAL A 325 14.35 -1.29 -14.14
N PRO A 326 13.08 -1.51 -13.76
CA PRO A 326 12.74 -1.94 -12.42
C PRO A 326 13.09 -3.43 -12.21
N SER A 327 13.24 -3.86 -10.96
CA SER A 327 13.47 -5.27 -10.65
C SER A 327 12.19 -6.11 -10.83
N PRO A 328 12.28 -7.42 -11.16
CA PRO A 328 11.12 -8.31 -11.23
C PRO A 328 10.17 -8.24 -10.02
N PHE A 329 10.74 -8.11 -8.81
CA PHE A 329 9.97 -8.03 -7.57
C PHE A 329 9.18 -6.73 -7.41
N SER A 330 9.56 -5.66 -8.11
CA SER A 330 8.89 -4.37 -8.02
C SER A 330 7.73 -4.20 -9.00
N HIS A 331 7.59 -5.10 -9.99
CA HIS A 331 6.57 -4.96 -11.03
C HIS A 331 5.15 -4.83 -10.46
N ASN A 332 4.79 -5.63 -9.46
CA ASN A 332 3.46 -5.60 -8.87
C ASN A 332 3.15 -4.25 -8.21
N VAL A 333 4.04 -3.75 -7.34
CA VAL A 333 3.83 -2.46 -6.67
C VAL A 333 3.87 -1.29 -7.64
N ILE A 334 4.66 -1.36 -8.72
CA ILE A 334 4.61 -0.40 -9.81
C ILE A 334 3.25 -0.46 -10.51
N LEU A 335 2.72 -1.64 -10.81
CA LEU A 335 1.40 -1.80 -11.43
C LEU A 335 0.27 -1.27 -10.55
N VAL A 336 0.38 -1.42 -9.22
CA VAL A 336 -0.57 -0.83 -8.26
C VAL A 336 -0.43 0.69 -8.17
N GLY A 337 0.80 1.21 -8.24
CA GLY A 337 1.08 2.65 -8.27
C GLY A 337 0.86 3.30 -9.64
N LEU A 338 0.72 2.48 -10.68
CA LEU A 338 0.33 2.93 -11.99
C LEU A 338 -1.16 3.22 -11.99
N SER A 339 -1.42 4.39 -12.53
CA SER A 339 -2.73 4.94 -12.62
C SER A 339 -3.63 4.10 -13.53
N ASP A 340 -4.80 3.67 -13.04
CA ASP A 340 -5.62 2.53 -13.54
C ASP A 340 -6.26 2.70 -14.95
N VAL A 341 -5.88 3.70 -15.78
CA VAL A 341 -6.17 3.65 -17.25
C VAL A 341 -5.10 2.83 -17.94
N VAL A 342 -5.00 1.60 -17.48
CA VAL A 342 -4.26 0.54 -18.11
C VAL A 342 -5.29 -0.59 -18.03
N LEU A 343 -6.01 -0.84 -19.12
CA LEU A 343 -6.88 -2.01 -19.26
C LEU A 343 -6.12 -3.25 -18.74
N MET A 344 -6.81 -4.33 -18.32
CA MET A 344 -6.08 -5.57 -17.96
C MET A 344 -5.09 -5.98 -19.05
N GLU A 345 -5.46 -5.75 -20.31
CA GLU A 345 -4.61 -5.91 -21.50
C GLU A 345 -3.38 -5.00 -21.47
N ASP A 346 -3.53 -3.72 -21.13
CA ASP A 346 -2.40 -2.80 -20.98
C ASP A 346 -1.53 -3.14 -19.75
N LYS A 347 -2.08 -3.74 -18.67
CA LYS A 347 -1.31 -4.09 -17.46
C LYS A 347 -0.42 -5.28 -17.77
N ARG A 348 -0.99 -6.24 -18.49
CA ARG A 348 -0.28 -7.37 -19.07
C ARG A 348 0.78 -6.89 -20.06
N ALA A 349 0.44 -6.01 -21.00
CA ALA A 349 1.40 -5.45 -21.96
C ALA A 349 2.51 -4.65 -21.26
N MET A 350 2.20 -3.92 -20.19
CA MET A 350 3.20 -3.21 -19.38
C MET A 350 4.08 -4.20 -18.62
N LEU A 351 3.51 -5.24 -18.02
CA LEU A 351 4.28 -6.29 -17.35
C LEU A 351 5.21 -7.02 -18.32
N GLU A 352 4.72 -7.35 -19.52
CA GLU A 352 5.51 -7.93 -20.61
C GLU A 352 6.64 -6.96 -21.04
N ARG A 353 6.35 -5.66 -21.15
CA ARG A 353 7.37 -4.64 -21.45
C ARG A 353 8.42 -4.54 -20.34
N LEU A 354 8.01 -4.49 -19.07
CA LEU A 354 8.93 -4.42 -17.93
C LEU A 354 9.81 -5.67 -17.87
N HIS A 355 9.22 -6.85 -18.03
CA HIS A 355 9.94 -8.11 -18.09
C HIS A 355 10.94 -8.14 -19.27
N LYS A 356 10.55 -7.67 -20.46
CA LYS A 356 11.46 -7.55 -21.60
C LYS A 356 12.66 -6.65 -21.29
N LEU A 357 12.46 -5.50 -20.64
CA LEU A 357 13.54 -4.62 -20.22
C LEU A 357 14.49 -5.30 -19.22
N VAL A 358 13.95 -6.08 -18.28
CA VAL A 358 14.76 -6.87 -17.35
C VAL A 358 15.60 -7.90 -18.09
N MET A 359 15.00 -8.67 -19.00
CA MET A 359 15.70 -9.72 -19.75
C MET A 359 16.80 -9.15 -20.64
N GLU A 360 16.56 -8.03 -21.32
CA GLU A 360 17.59 -7.31 -22.08
C GLU A 360 18.76 -6.87 -21.18
N ARG A 361 18.47 -6.40 -19.96
CA ARG A 361 19.52 -5.98 -19.01
C ARG A 361 20.34 -7.15 -18.49
N ILE A 362 19.69 -8.26 -18.15
CA ILE A 362 20.37 -9.49 -17.71
C ILE A 362 21.29 -10.00 -18.82
N GLY A 363 20.78 -10.08 -20.06
CA GLY A 363 21.54 -10.56 -21.22
C GLY A 363 22.74 -9.68 -21.61
N ARG A 364 22.68 -8.37 -21.39
CA ARG A 364 23.79 -7.44 -21.69
C ARG A 364 24.96 -7.52 -20.70
N ARG A 365 24.76 -8.04 -19.49
CA ARG A 365 25.78 -8.01 -18.41
C ARG A 365 26.22 -9.37 -17.90
N VAL A 366 25.45 -10.42 -18.15
CA VAL A 366 25.86 -11.80 -17.84
C VAL A 366 26.41 -12.40 -19.13
N PRO A 367 27.75 -12.55 -19.30
CA PRO A 367 28.24 -13.37 -20.39
C PRO A 367 27.62 -14.75 -20.22
N VAL A 368 26.84 -15.17 -21.22
CA VAL A 368 26.32 -16.53 -21.30
C VAL A 368 27.56 -17.42 -21.26
N ARG A 369 27.84 -18.04 -20.11
CA ARG A 369 28.83 -19.10 -20.05
C ARG A 369 28.24 -20.23 -20.88
N ALA A 370 28.70 -20.33 -22.13
CA ALA A 370 28.49 -21.50 -22.95
C ALA A 370 28.95 -22.72 -22.14
N ARG A 371 28.03 -23.63 -21.89
CA ARG A 371 28.30 -25.03 -21.59
C ARG A 371 27.31 -25.86 -22.36
#